data_AF-A0A0R1XDN9-F1
#
_entry.id   AF-A0A0R1XDN9-F1
#
_cell.length_a   1.000
_cell.length_b   1.000
_cell.length_c   1.000
_cell.angle_alpha   90.00
_cell.angle_beta   90.00
_cell.angle_gamma   90.00
#
_symmetry.space_group_name_H-M   'P 1'
#
loop_
_entity.id
_entity.type
_entity.pdbx_description
1 polymer ?
#
loop_
_entity_poly.entity_id
_entity_poly.type
_entity_poly.pdbx_seq_one_letter_code
_entity_poly.pdbx_strand_id
1 'polypeptide(L)'
;MDPDLSEYIIGRIANYEGGRMVPQIMKRTGLGNKDAKTLFLYFLHGSFAINKRHHFTKDDEWYHEVKMLNQFINAGYKSFTHNK
;
A
#
# COMPACT_ATOMS: atom_id res chain seq x y z
N MET A 1 5.24 14.57 15.33
CA MET A 1 5.98 13.33 15.02
C MET A 1 7.11 13.73 14.09
N ASP A 2 8.34 13.39 14.46
CA ASP A 2 9.54 13.71 13.68
C ASP A 2 9.42 13.10 12.26
N PRO A 3 9.59 13.88 11.18
CA PRO A 3 9.64 13.38 9.81
C PRO A 3 10.61 12.20 9.66
N ASP A 4 11.74 12.23 10.36
CA ASP A 4 12.79 11.21 10.26
C ASP A 4 12.34 9.88 10.86
N LEU A 5 11.54 9.91 11.93
CA LEU A 5 10.97 8.70 12.54
C LEU A 5 9.89 8.07 11.65
N SER A 6 9.08 8.89 10.98
CA SER A 6 8.03 8.39 10.07
C SER A 6 8.67 7.66 8.88
N GLU A 7 9.69 8.26 8.26
CA GLU A 7 10.43 7.64 7.15
C GLU A 7 11.19 6.39 7.60
N TYR A 8 11.78 6.39 8.80
CA TYR A 8 12.42 5.20 9.35
C TYR A 8 11.45 4.02 9.50
N ILE A 9 10.25 4.26 10.06
CA ILE A 9 9.23 3.22 10.23
C ILE A 9 8.75 2.71 8.87
N ILE A 10 8.45 3.61 7.93
CA ILE A 10 8.02 3.23 6.59
C ILE A 10 9.11 2.40 5.89
N GLY A 11 10.37 2.80 5.98
CA GLY A 11 11.50 2.04 5.44
C GLY A 11 11.63 0.64 6.04
N ARG A 12 11.41 0.49 7.36
CA ARG A 12 11.40 -0.82 8.02
C ARG A 12 10.27 -1.71 7.51
N ILE A 13 9.07 -1.17 7.37
CA ILE A 13 7.91 -1.92 6.85
C ILE A 13 8.17 -2.30 5.37
N ALA A 14 8.68 -1.36 4.56
CA ALA A 14 9.00 -1.61 3.17
C ALA A 14 10.01 -2.75 2.99
N ASN A 15 11.04 -2.80 3.82
CA ASN A 15 12.06 -3.84 3.79
C ASN A 15 11.50 -5.21 4.21
N TYR A 16 10.64 -5.24 5.23
CA TYR A 16 10.05 -6.49 5.74
C TYR A 16 8.96 -7.05 4.82
N GLU A 17 8.00 -6.20 4.41
CA GLU A 17 6.83 -6.61 3.63
C GLU A 17 7.10 -6.68 2.13
N GLY A 18 8.07 -5.92 1.62
CA GLY A 18 8.32 -5.77 0.19
C GLY A 18 8.60 -7.09 -0.53
N GLY A 19 9.34 -8.01 0.11
CA GLY A 19 9.64 -9.34 -0.44
C GLY A 19 8.40 -10.19 -0.69
N ARG A 20 7.31 -9.95 0.05
CA ARG A 20 6.03 -10.65 -0.12
C ARG A 20 5.06 -9.87 -1.00
N MET A 21 4.95 -8.56 -0.78
CA MET A 21 3.95 -7.72 -1.42
C MET A 21 4.25 -7.44 -2.89
N VAL A 22 5.52 -7.20 -3.26
CA VAL A 22 5.89 -6.90 -4.65
C VAL A 22 5.58 -8.08 -5.58
N PRO A 23 5.97 -9.34 -5.29
CA PRO A 23 5.57 -10.49 -6.11
C PRO A 23 4.05 -10.69 -6.21
N GLN A 24 3.31 -10.42 -5.13
CA GLN A 24 1.84 -10.50 -5.16
C GLN A 24 1.23 -9.45 -6.09
N ILE A 25 1.74 -8.22 -6.07
CA ILE A 25 1.29 -7.17 -6.99
C ILE A 25 1.61 -7.56 -8.43
N MET A 26 2.84 -8.03 -8.72
CA MET A 26 3.22 -8.53 -10.05
C MET A 26 2.26 -9.62 -10.54
N LYS A 27 1.93 -10.60 -9.69
CA LYS A 27 0.98 -11.67 -10.04
C LYS A 27 -0.42 -11.13 -10.36
N ARG A 28 -0.87 -10.09 -9.64
CA ARG A 28 -2.23 -9.53 -9.77
C ARG A 28 -2.38 -8.53 -10.90
N THR A 29 -1.30 -7.92 -11.37
CA THR A 29 -1.33 -6.87 -12.39
C THR A 29 -0.63 -7.27 -13.68
N GLY A 30 0.25 -8.28 -13.64
CA GLY A 30 1.11 -8.65 -14.76
C GLY A 30 2.25 -7.67 -15.04
N LEU A 31 2.47 -6.70 -14.13
CA LEU A 31 3.54 -5.71 -14.21
C LEU A 31 4.91 -6.30 -13.83
N GLY A 32 5.97 -5.64 -14.30
CA GLY A 32 7.34 -5.94 -13.92
C GLY A 32 7.65 -5.53 -12.47
N ASN A 33 8.79 -5.98 -11.96
CA ASN A 33 9.22 -5.74 -10.58
C ASN A 33 9.30 -4.24 -10.22
N LYS A 34 9.85 -3.42 -11.11
CA LYS A 34 10.01 -1.98 -10.90
C LYS A 34 8.66 -1.30 -10.67
N ASP A 35 7.68 -1.53 -11.55
CA ASP A 35 6.37 -0.90 -11.46
C ASP A 35 5.56 -1.44 -10.28
N ALA A 36 5.65 -2.75 -10.02
CA ALA A 36 5.03 -3.34 -8.84
C ALA A 36 5.61 -2.79 -7.53
N LYS A 37 6.92 -2.52 -7.48
CA LYS A 37 7.57 -1.85 -6.35
C LYS A 37 7.11 -0.40 -6.19
N THR A 38 6.94 0.35 -7.29
CA THR A 38 6.36 1.69 -7.26
C THR A 38 4.96 1.68 -6.66
N LEU A 39 4.10 0.76 -7.12
CA LEU A 39 2.75 0.59 -6.58
C LEU A 39 2.77 0.23 -5.09
N PHE A 40 3.63 -0.72 -4.69
CA PHE A 40 3.78 -1.10 -3.28
C PHE A 40 4.14 0.10 -2.40
N LEU A 41 5.15 0.88 -2.78
CA LEU A 41 5.56 2.05 -2.03
C LEU A 41 4.44 3.07 -1.93
N TYR A 42 3.77 3.39 -3.03
CA TYR A 42 2.65 4.33 -3.03
C TYR A 42 1.54 3.92 -2.03
N PHE A 43 1.11 2.66 -2.05
CA PHE A 43 0.07 2.19 -1.13
C PHE A 43 0.56 2.05 0.31
N LEU A 44 1.85 1.75 0.54
CA LEU A 44 2.43 1.73 1.87
C LEU A 44 2.40 3.13 2.51
N HIS A 45 2.87 4.15 1.79
CA HIS A 45 2.82 5.54 2.27
C HIS A 45 1.37 5.99 2.50
N GLY A 46 0.45 5.68 1.58
CA GLY A 46 -0.98 5.98 1.75
C GLY A 46 -1.58 5.29 2.98
N SER A 47 -1.33 3.98 3.15
CA SER A 47 -1.82 3.22 4.31
C SER A 47 -1.24 3.76 5.61
N PHE A 48 0.03 4.16 5.63
CA PHE A 48 0.64 4.76 6.82
C PHE A 48 0.01 6.11 7.16
N ALA A 49 -0.29 6.95 6.16
CA ALA A 49 -0.96 8.24 6.38
C ALA A 49 -2.35 8.07 7.03
N ILE A 50 -3.14 7.09 6.57
CA ILE A 50 -4.45 6.77 7.18
C ILE A 50 -4.26 6.28 8.61
N ASN A 51 -3.37 5.31 8.84
CA ASN A 51 -3.09 4.83 10.19
C ASN A 51 -2.65 5.98 11.13
N LYS A 52 -1.82 6.90 10.65
CA LYS A 52 -1.35 8.06 11.42
C LYS A 52 -2.49 9.02 11.76
N ARG A 53 -3.39 9.32 10.80
CA ARG A 53 -4.56 10.19 11.05
C ARG A 53 -5.46 9.64 12.15
N HIS A 54 -5.66 8.32 12.18
CA HIS A 54 -6.44 7.66 13.23
C HIS A 54 -5.63 7.35 14.49
N HIS A 55 -4.43 7.93 14.67
CA HIS A 55 -3.56 7.67 15.81
C HIS A 55 -3.28 6.18 16.05
N PHE A 56 -3.18 5.41 14.96
CA PHE A 56 -3.02 3.95 14.94
C PHE A 56 -4.16 3.19 15.65
N THR A 57 -5.32 3.82 15.82
CA THR A 57 -6.55 3.23 16.35
C THR A 57 -7.44 2.78 15.21
N LYS A 58 -8.02 1.58 15.33
CA LYS A 58 -8.95 1.02 14.34
C LYS A 58 -10.39 1.33 14.74
N ASP A 59 -10.77 2.59 14.62
CA ASP A 59 -12.14 3.04 14.80
C ASP A 59 -13.00 2.73 13.55
N ASP A 60 -14.30 2.97 13.63
CA ASP A 60 -15.24 2.68 12.54
C ASP A 60 -14.92 3.49 11.26
N GLU A 61 -14.40 4.70 11.42
CA GLU A 61 -13.99 5.56 10.30
C GLU A 61 -12.77 4.97 9.59
N TRP A 62 -11.75 4.53 10.33
CA TRP A 62 -10.59 3.83 9.80
C TRP A 62 -10.99 2.59 9.00
N TYR A 63 -11.93 1.79 9.51
CA TYR A 63 -12.43 0.61 8.79
C TYR A 63 -13.14 0.99 7.50
N HIS A 64 -13.95 2.04 7.53
CA HIS A 64 -14.63 2.55 6.33
C HIS A 64 -13.61 2.97 5.26
N GLU A 65 -12.60 3.74 5.64
CA GLU A 65 -11.60 4.26 4.72
C GLU A 65 -10.68 3.18 4.16
N VAL A 66 -10.18 2.28 5.00
CA VAL A 66 -9.36 1.15 4.54
C VAL A 66 -10.14 0.26 3.59
N LYS A 67 -11.44 0.05 3.82
CA LYS A 67 -12.30 -0.69 2.90
C LYS A 67 -12.42 0.01 1.55
N MET A 68 -12.70 1.32 1.55
CA MET A 68 -12.80 2.13 0.33
C MET A 68 -11.47 2.13 -0.45
N LEU A 69 -10.33 2.34 0.22
CA LEU A 69 -9.02 2.33 -0.40
C LEU A 69 -8.67 0.95 -0.98
N ASN A 70 -8.96 -0.13 -0.27
CA ASN A 70 -8.77 -1.47 -0.80
C ASN A 70 -9.61 -1.73 -2.06
N GLN A 71 -10.85 -1.22 -2.12
CA GLN A 71 -11.67 -1.31 -3.32
C GLN A 71 -11.03 -0.55 -4.49
N PHE A 72 -10.57 0.68 -4.27
CA PHE A 72 -9.86 1.47 -5.27
C PHE A 72 -8.59 0.76 -5.79
N ILE A 73 -7.75 0.25 -4.88
CA ILE A 73 -6.51 -0.48 -5.22
C ILE A 73 -6.84 -1.73 -6.04
N ASN A 74 -7.82 -2.51 -5.60
CA ASN A 74 -8.19 -3.75 -6.27
C ASN A 74 -8.78 -3.49 -7.67
N ALA A 75 -9.58 -2.44 -7.83
CA ALA A 75 -10.07 -2.02 -9.15
C ALA A 75 -8.92 -1.58 -10.06
N GLY A 76 -7.99 -0.77 -9.54
CA GLY A 76 -6.78 -0.37 -10.25
C GLY A 76 -5.90 -1.56 -10.67
N TYR A 77 -5.78 -2.61 -9.84
CA TYR A 77 -5.03 -3.81 -10.24
C TYR A 77 -5.69 -4.55 -11.40
N LYS A 78 -7.03 -4.64 -11.40
CA LYS A 78 -7.77 -5.30 -12.48
C LYS A 78 -7.59 -4.60 -13.82
N SER A 79 -7.46 -3.27 -13.86
CA SER A 79 -7.30 -2.56 -15.13
C SER A 79 -6.00 -2.92 -15.87
N PHE A 80 -4.93 -3.28 -15.14
CA PHE A 80 -3.69 -3.77 -15.77
C PHE A 80 -3.84 -5.17 -16.38
N THR A 81 -4.70 -6.01 -15.81
CA THR A 81 -4.93 -7.37 -16.33
C THR A 81 -5.81 -7.43 -17.58
N HIS A 82 -6.66 -6.43 -17.81
CA HIS A 82 -7.58 -6.39 -18.96
C HIS A 82 -6.95 -5.76 -20.21
N ASN A 83 -5.77 -5.17 -20.10
CA ASN A 83 -5.03 -4.57 -21.22
C ASN A 83 -3.93 -5.50 -21.78
N LYS A 84 -4.06 -6.82 -21.58
CA LYS A 84 -3.21 -7.85 -22.20
C LYS A 84 -4.03 -8.70 -23.15
#